data_AF-A0A225WEM4-F1
#
_entry.id   AF-A0A225WEM4-F1
#
_cell.length_a   1.000
_cell.length_b   1.000
_cell.length_c   1.000
_cell.angle_alpha   90.00
_cell.angle_beta   90.00
_cell.angle_gamma   90.00
#
_symmetry.space_group_name_H-M   'P 1'
#
loop_
_entity.id
_entity.type
_entity.pdbx_description
1 polymer ?
#
loop_
_entity_poly.entity_id
_entity_poly.type
_entity_poly.pdbx_seq_one_letter_code
_entity_poly.pdbx_strand_id
1 'polypeptide(L)'
;MRGFTVDTDGDVDMSIPQPIFVVVRAPELSSWDAAALIEWHREWERYVEKIRHRCTTTDEAFENIVASRMPQPKTLRNLTTYVLKKPASSVTDADSMTAVQARCRTLKNEFVHVMFRQKLKMDLSIDDCDARVFRYYEDFHAIMEDSG
;
A
#
# COMPACT_ATOMS: atom_id res chain seq x y z
N MET A 1 1.16 -41.57 1.76
CA MET A 1 0.39 -41.17 2.94
C MET A 1 1.36 -40.54 3.93
N ARG A 2 1.21 -39.26 4.30
CA ARG A 2 2.04 -38.63 5.35
C ARG A 2 1.53 -39.13 6.70
N GLY A 3 2.37 -39.82 7.47
CA GLY A 3 2.04 -40.33 8.80
C GLY A 3 2.12 -39.22 9.85
N PHE A 4 1.20 -39.22 10.79
CA PHE A 4 1.24 -38.34 11.96
C PHE A 4 2.14 -38.98 13.03
N THR A 5 2.99 -38.17 13.66
CA THR A 5 3.76 -38.57 14.84
C THR A 5 2.87 -38.48 16.07
N VAL A 6 2.97 -39.48 16.94
CA VAL A 6 2.14 -39.64 18.14
C VAL A 6 3.10 -39.67 19.33
N ASP A 7 2.76 -38.99 20.42
CA ASP A 7 3.55 -38.97 21.64
C ASP A 7 3.42 -40.27 22.45
N THR A 8 4.13 -40.33 23.58
CA THR A 8 4.15 -41.50 24.46
C THR A 8 2.80 -41.84 25.10
N ASP A 9 1.86 -40.90 25.12
CA ASP A 9 0.53 -41.08 25.70
C ASP A 9 -0.53 -41.44 24.64
N GLY A 10 -0.11 -41.51 23.37
CA GLY A 10 -0.99 -41.85 22.25
C GLY A 10 -1.70 -40.65 21.63
N ASP A 11 -1.35 -39.43 22.05
CA ASP A 11 -1.88 -38.20 21.51
C ASP A 11 -1.05 -37.74 20.31
N VAL A 12 -1.70 -37.16 19.31
CA VAL A 12 -1.02 -36.65 18.12
C VAL A 12 -0.11 -35.50 18.53
N ASP A 13 1.17 -35.58 18.20
CA ASP A 13 2.14 -34.52 18.46
C ASP A 13 1.80 -33.31 17.55
N MET A 14 1.07 -32.35 18.12
CA MET A 14 0.66 -31.10 17.47
C MET A 14 1.84 -30.12 17.42
N SER A 15 2.96 -30.55 16.84
CA SER A 15 4.17 -29.72 16.63
C SER A 15 3.97 -28.57 15.63
N ILE A 16 2.78 -28.48 15.02
CA ILE A 16 2.40 -27.41 14.10
C ILE A 16 1.29 -26.58 14.78
N PRO A 17 1.58 -25.33 15.21
CA PRO A 17 0.54 -24.42 15.68
C PRO A 17 -0.53 -24.28 14.60
N GLN A 18 -1.80 -24.43 14.97
CA GLN A 18 -2.91 -24.25 14.04
C GLN A 18 -2.81 -22.85 13.39
N PRO A 19 -2.86 -22.75 12.04
CA PRO A 19 -2.78 -21.46 11.37
C PRO A 19 -3.96 -20.58 11.82
N ILE A 20 -3.68 -19.46 12.48
CA ILE A 20 -4.69 -18.45 12.77
C ILE A 20 -5.03 -17.78 11.43
N PHE A 21 -6.17 -18.13 10.85
CA PHE A 21 -6.70 -17.48 9.65
C PHE A 21 -7.20 -16.07 10.00
N VAL A 22 -6.29 -15.11 10.13
CA VAL A 22 -6.66 -13.69 10.16
C VAL A 22 -7.14 -13.31 8.77
N VAL A 23 -8.42 -12.97 8.65
CA VAL A 23 -8.99 -12.44 7.41
C VAL A 23 -8.36 -11.08 7.13
N VAL A 24 -7.34 -11.07 6.28
CA VAL A 24 -6.73 -9.84 5.76
C VAL A 24 -7.68 -9.27 4.71
N ARG A 25 -8.40 -8.18 5.05
CA ARG A 25 -9.33 -7.52 4.13
C ARG A 25 -8.59 -6.55 3.21
N ALA A 26 -8.98 -6.53 1.94
CA ALA A 26 -8.53 -5.51 1.00
C ALA A 26 -9.10 -4.13 1.42
N PRO A 27 -8.32 -3.05 1.24
CA PRO A 27 -8.79 -1.70 1.55
C PRO A 27 -9.85 -1.23 0.57
N GLU A 28 -10.83 -0.49 1.07
CA GLU A 28 -11.93 0.06 0.27
C GLU A 28 -11.68 1.53 -0.06
N LEU A 29 -11.77 1.90 -1.33
CA LEU A 29 -11.68 3.30 -1.74
C LEU A 29 -13.04 3.99 -1.55
N SER A 30 -13.18 4.74 -0.47
CA SER A 30 -14.39 5.45 -0.07
C SER A 30 -14.68 6.70 -0.90
N SER A 31 -13.64 7.42 -1.33
CA SER A 31 -13.74 8.67 -2.11
C SER A 31 -12.53 8.88 -3.02
N TRP A 32 -12.61 9.90 -3.88
CA TRP A 32 -11.56 10.25 -4.87
C TRP A 32 -10.72 11.48 -4.45
N ASP A 33 -10.84 11.93 -3.21
CA ASP A 33 -10.02 13.02 -2.69
C ASP A 33 -8.61 12.56 -2.33
N ALA A 34 -7.70 13.51 -2.12
CA ALA A 34 -6.29 13.21 -1.91
C ALA A 34 -6.03 12.42 -0.62
N ALA A 35 -6.78 12.68 0.45
CA ALA A 35 -6.57 11.99 1.73
C ALA A 35 -6.99 10.52 1.63
N ALA A 36 -8.17 10.25 1.08
CA ALA A 36 -8.66 8.89 0.89
C ALA A 36 -7.79 8.07 -0.07
N LEU A 37 -7.24 8.69 -1.12
CA LEU A 37 -6.33 8.02 -2.06
C LEU A 37 -4.97 7.68 -1.41
N ILE A 38 -4.43 8.57 -0.58
CA ILE A 38 -3.17 8.33 0.16
C ILE A 38 -3.37 7.22 1.20
N GLU A 39 -4.44 7.28 1.97
CA GLU A 39 -4.79 6.28 2.97
C GLU A 39 -5.00 4.91 2.32
N TRP A 40 -5.82 4.85 1.26
CA TRP A 40 -6.03 3.63 0.50
C TRP A 40 -4.73 3.04 -0.06
N HIS A 41 -3.82 3.86 -0.58
CA HIS A 41 -2.52 3.39 -1.08
C HIS A 41 -1.67 2.76 0.01
N ARG A 42 -1.60 3.40 1.19
CA ARG A 42 -0.87 2.86 2.35
C ARG A 42 -1.44 1.54 2.82
N GLU A 43 -2.77 1.46 2.91
CA GLU A 43 -3.44 0.22 3.28
C GLU A 43 -3.28 -0.86 2.22
N TRP A 44 -3.24 -0.50 0.94
CA TRP A 44 -3.03 -1.41 -0.19
C TRP A 44 -1.63 -2.02 -0.15
N GLU A 45 -0.60 -1.24 0.10
CA GLU A 45 0.78 -1.74 0.28
C GLU A 45 0.87 -2.72 1.46
N ARG A 46 0.25 -2.38 2.60
CA ARG A 46 0.18 -3.27 3.77
C ARG A 46 -0.60 -4.55 3.49
N TYR A 47 -1.69 -4.45 2.73
CA TYR A 47 -2.50 -5.58 2.31
C TYR A 47 -1.69 -6.53 1.42
N VAL A 48 -1.07 -6.00 0.36
CA VAL A 48 -0.22 -6.76 -0.57
C VAL A 48 0.90 -7.48 0.17
N GLU A 49 1.58 -6.80 1.10
CA GLU A 49 2.66 -7.40 1.88
C GLU A 49 2.16 -8.56 2.74
N LYS A 50 1.01 -8.40 3.42
CA LYS A 50 0.39 -9.48 4.19
C LYS A 50 -0.05 -10.66 3.32
N ILE A 51 -0.58 -10.40 2.14
CA ILE A 51 -0.97 -11.47 1.20
C ILE A 51 0.28 -12.18 0.67
N ARG A 52 1.35 -11.47 0.30
CA ARG A 52 2.63 -12.06 -0.12
C ARG A 52 3.20 -12.96 0.96
N HIS A 53 3.23 -12.49 2.21
CA HIS A 53 3.71 -13.28 3.34
C HIS A 53 2.92 -14.58 3.51
N ARG A 54 1.57 -14.51 3.42
CA ARG A 54 0.71 -15.69 3.44
C ARG A 54 0.99 -16.66 2.29
N CYS A 55 1.12 -16.16 1.06
CA CYS A 55 1.42 -17.00 -0.11
C CYS A 55 2.71 -17.80 0.09
N THR A 56 3.74 -17.21 0.69
CA THR A 56 5.00 -17.89 1.03
C THR A 56 4.81 -19.04 2.03
N THR A 57 3.81 -18.96 2.91
CA THR A 57 3.53 -19.97 3.94
C THR A 57 2.53 -21.04 3.49
N THR A 58 1.59 -20.70 2.60
CA THR A 58 0.44 -21.56 2.26
C THR A 58 0.53 -22.16 0.83
N ASP A 59 1.54 -21.79 0.03
CA ASP A 59 1.70 -22.20 -1.39
C ASP A 59 0.48 -21.82 -2.27
N GLU A 60 -0.31 -20.84 -1.82
CA GLU A 60 -1.47 -20.32 -2.53
C GLU A 60 -1.04 -19.26 -3.55
N ALA A 61 -1.59 -19.32 -4.77
CA ALA A 61 -1.27 -18.36 -5.82
C ALA A 61 -1.78 -16.95 -5.46
N PHE A 62 -0.86 -15.97 -5.43
CA PHE A 62 -1.11 -14.57 -5.11
C PHE A 62 -2.26 -13.94 -5.91
N GLU A 63 -2.36 -14.27 -7.21
CA GLU A 63 -3.40 -13.77 -8.10
C GLU A 63 -4.81 -14.20 -7.70
N ASN A 64 -4.95 -15.34 -7.02
CA ASN A 64 -6.25 -15.84 -6.57
C ASN A 64 -6.70 -15.21 -5.24
N ILE A 65 -5.78 -14.65 -4.45
CA ILE A 65 -6.06 -14.12 -3.10
C ILE A 65 -6.20 -12.60 -3.11
N VAL A 66 -5.45 -11.90 -3.96
CA VAL A 66 -5.60 -10.45 -4.11
C VAL A 66 -7.01 -10.20 -4.61
N ALA A 67 -7.88 -9.82 -3.69
CA ALA A 67 -9.25 -9.51 -4.02
C ALA A 67 -9.23 -8.25 -4.88
N SER A 68 -9.42 -8.48 -6.18
CA SER A 68 -9.68 -7.42 -7.13
C SER A 68 -11.01 -6.78 -6.74
N ARG A 69 -10.95 -5.57 -6.16
CA ARG A 69 -12.18 -4.88 -5.79
C ARG A 69 -12.19 -3.47 -6.33
N MET A 70 -13.16 -3.29 -7.22
CA MET A 70 -13.56 -2.02 -7.79
C MET A 70 -13.90 -0.99 -6.71
N PRO A 71 -13.66 0.31 -6.97
CA PRO A 71 -14.17 1.39 -6.13
C PRO A 71 -15.67 1.24 -5.88
N GLN A 72 -16.18 1.82 -4.78
CA GLN A 72 -17.63 1.83 -4.52
C GLN A 72 -18.42 2.28 -5.78
N PRO A 73 -19.63 1.75 -6.03
CA PRO A 73 -20.35 1.97 -7.30
C PRO A 73 -20.49 3.45 -7.70
N LYS A 74 -20.66 4.34 -6.70
CA LYS A 74 -20.72 5.79 -6.89
C LYS A 74 -19.39 6.37 -7.37
N THR A 75 -18.28 5.95 -6.74
CA THR A 75 -16.92 6.34 -7.11
C THR A 75 -16.54 5.77 -8.48
N LEU A 76 -16.91 4.52 -8.76
CA LEU A 76 -16.69 3.86 -10.04
C LEU A 76 -17.42 4.57 -11.19
N ARG A 77 -18.68 4.96 -11.01
CA ARG A 77 -19.43 5.72 -12.03
C ARG A 77 -18.76 7.04 -12.39
N ASN A 78 -18.24 7.75 -11.39
CA ASN A 78 -17.53 9.01 -11.62
C ASN A 78 -16.16 8.74 -12.26
N LEU A 79 -15.46 7.69 -11.86
CA LEU A 79 -14.20 7.25 -12.45
C LEU A 79 -14.37 6.92 -13.95
N THR A 80 -15.38 6.13 -14.30
CA THR A 80 -15.65 5.72 -15.69
C THR A 80 -15.99 6.92 -16.58
N THR A 81 -16.74 7.89 -16.04
CA THR A 81 -17.18 9.08 -16.76
C THR A 81 -16.06 10.12 -16.92
N TYR A 82 -15.37 10.47 -15.84
CA TYR A 82 -14.46 11.62 -15.80
C TYR A 82 -12.98 11.26 -15.97
N VAL A 83 -12.56 10.09 -15.48
CA VAL A 83 -11.14 9.69 -15.48
C VAL A 83 -10.85 8.78 -16.65
N LEU A 84 -11.55 7.65 -16.76
CA LEU A 84 -11.29 6.62 -17.76
C LEU A 84 -11.94 6.91 -19.12
N LYS A 85 -12.99 7.74 -19.14
CA LYS A 85 -13.76 8.14 -20.34
C LYS A 85 -14.21 6.94 -21.20
N LYS A 86 -14.64 5.86 -20.54
CA LYS A 86 -15.12 4.62 -21.17
C LYS A 86 -16.33 4.04 -20.43
N PRO A 87 -17.22 3.30 -21.12
CA PRO A 87 -18.44 2.79 -20.50
C PRO A 87 -18.13 1.82 -19.35
N ALA A 88 -18.98 1.81 -18.33
CA ALA A 88 -18.77 0.96 -17.14
C ALA A 88 -18.69 -0.54 -17.46
N SER A 89 -19.33 -0.97 -18.55
CA SER A 89 -19.26 -2.35 -19.05
C SER A 89 -17.90 -2.74 -19.64
N SER A 90 -17.05 -1.78 -19.98
CA SER A 90 -15.72 -2.02 -20.56
C SER A 90 -14.58 -1.66 -19.61
N VAL A 91 -14.88 -1.30 -18.35
CA VAL A 91 -13.85 -1.01 -17.34
C VAL A 91 -13.48 -2.30 -16.65
N THR A 92 -12.22 -2.71 -16.83
CA THR A 92 -11.64 -3.81 -16.08
C THR A 92 -11.09 -3.33 -14.74
N ASP A 93 -10.91 -4.24 -13.80
CA ASP A 93 -10.30 -3.91 -12.52
C ASP A 93 -8.86 -3.39 -12.67
N ALA A 94 -8.14 -3.89 -13.68
CA ALA A 94 -6.81 -3.42 -14.05
C ALA A 94 -6.81 -1.95 -14.48
N ASP A 95 -7.85 -1.50 -15.17
CA ASP A 95 -8.02 -0.10 -15.57
C ASP A 95 -8.24 0.81 -14.37
N SER A 96 -9.11 0.38 -13.45
CA SER A 96 -9.39 1.09 -12.21
C SER A 96 -8.15 1.19 -11.34
N MET A 97 -7.42 0.08 -11.19
CA MET A 97 -6.18 0.01 -10.42
C MET A 97 -5.10 0.93 -11.02
N THR A 98 -4.95 0.92 -12.35
CA THR A 98 -4.02 1.79 -13.07
C THR A 98 -4.34 3.27 -12.85
N ALA A 99 -5.63 3.64 -12.90
CA ALA A 99 -6.07 5.02 -12.66
C ALA A 99 -5.82 5.48 -11.22
N VAL A 100 -6.09 4.62 -10.23
CA VAL A 100 -5.82 4.91 -8.82
C VAL A 100 -4.31 5.06 -8.61
N GLN A 101 -3.49 4.13 -9.09
CA GLN A 101 -2.02 4.21 -8.96
C GLN A 101 -1.44 5.44 -9.66
N ALA A 102 -1.91 5.78 -10.86
CA ALA A 102 -1.47 6.98 -11.56
C ALA A 102 -1.79 8.24 -10.75
N ARG A 103 -3.00 8.33 -10.18
CA ARG A 103 -3.40 9.46 -9.35
C ARG A 103 -2.61 9.52 -8.05
N CYS A 104 -2.39 8.40 -7.38
CA CYS A 104 -1.57 8.33 -6.17
C CYS A 104 -0.12 8.73 -6.44
N ARG A 105 0.47 8.37 -7.60
CA ARG A 105 1.81 8.85 -8.00
C ARG A 105 1.84 10.36 -8.19
N THR A 106 0.86 10.93 -8.88
CA THR A 106 0.75 12.40 -9.03
C THR A 106 0.61 13.09 -7.68
N LEU A 107 -0.24 12.56 -6.79
CA LEU A 107 -0.46 13.13 -5.46
C LEU A 107 0.77 12.98 -4.56
N LYS A 108 1.44 11.82 -4.55
CA LYS A 108 2.70 11.64 -3.83
C LYS A 108 3.75 12.64 -4.32
N ASN A 109 3.88 12.81 -5.64
CA ASN A 109 4.81 13.79 -6.21
C ASN A 109 4.43 15.24 -5.83
N GLU A 110 3.16 15.63 -5.97
CA GLU A 110 2.70 16.97 -5.58
C GLU A 110 2.89 17.23 -4.08
N PHE A 111 2.58 16.25 -3.24
CA PHE A 111 2.75 16.36 -1.79
C PHE A 111 4.23 16.50 -1.40
N VAL A 112 5.11 15.68 -1.98
CA VAL A 112 6.57 15.77 -1.80
C VAL A 112 7.09 17.12 -2.28
N HIS A 113 6.62 17.63 -3.43
CA HIS A 113 6.95 18.96 -3.92
C HIS A 113 6.52 20.07 -2.94
N VAL A 114 5.32 19.98 -2.36
CA VAL A 114 4.83 20.93 -1.37
C VAL A 114 5.65 20.85 -0.07
N MET A 115 5.93 19.64 0.42
CA MET A 115 6.77 19.40 1.60
C MET A 115 8.16 20.01 1.44
N PHE A 116 8.83 19.76 0.31
CA PHE A 116 10.14 20.36 0.04
C PHE A 116 10.07 21.88 -0.02
N ARG A 117 9.06 22.44 -0.71
CA ARG A 117 8.91 23.90 -0.78
C ARG A 117 8.68 24.55 0.59
N GLN A 118 7.95 23.88 1.48
CA GLN A 118 7.61 24.43 2.79
C GLN A 118 8.72 24.23 3.83
N LYS A 119 9.27 23.01 3.89
CA LYS A 119 10.15 22.55 4.97
C LYS A 119 11.63 22.58 4.60
N LEU A 120 11.99 22.28 3.35
CA LEU A 120 13.40 22.19 2.96
C LEU A 120 13.95 23.57 2.64
N LYS A 121 14.61 24.16 3.64
CA LYS A 121 15.30 25.45 3.52
C LYS A 121 16.66 25.34 4.16
N MET A 122 17.65 25.94 3.52
CA MET A 122 18.99 26.02 4.09
C MET A 122 18.96 26.98 5.28
N ASP A 123 19.37 26.48 6.45
CA ASP A 123 19.42 27.28 7.66
C ASP A 123 20.63 28.22 7.62
N LEU A 124 20.37 29.49 7.28
CA LEU A 124 21.41 30.53 7.19
C LEU A 124 21.91 31.01 8.55
N SER A 125 21.32 30.56 9.66
CA SER A 125 21.85 30.83 11.00
C SER A 125 23.06 29.98 11.35
N ILE A 126 23.35 28.92 10.58
CA ILE A 126 24.54 28.10 10.72
C ILE A 126 25.70 28.79 9.98
N ASP A 127 26.70 29.25 10.75
CA ASP A 127 27.89 29.95 10.23
C ASP A 127 28.84 29.03 9.47
N ASP A 128 29.02 27.81 9.95
CA ASP A 128 29.87 26.81 9.29
C ASP A 128 29.21 26.27 8.01
N CYS A 129 29.88 26.47 6.87
CA CYS A 129 29.29 26.15 5.57
C CYS A 129 29.07 24.65 5.38
N ASP A 130 29.99 23.81 5.87
CA ASP A 130 29.91 22.37 5.71
C ASP A 130 28.79 21.79 6.58
N ALA A 131 28.70 22.23 7.84
CA ALA A 131 27.62 21.85 8.76
C ALA A 131 26.25 22.29 8.25
N ARG A 132 26.17 23.48 7.63
CA ARG A 132 24.92 23.99 7.04
C ARG A 132 24.44 23.13 5.87
N VAL A 133 25.35 22.79 4.95
CA VAL A 133 25.03 21.90 3.82
C VAL A 133 24.67 20.51 4.32
N PHE A 134 25.40 19.99 5.31
CA PHE A 134 25.12 18.69 5.90
C PHE A 134 23.71 18.64 6.52
N ARG A 135 23.35 19.63 7.35
CA ARG A 135 22.01 19.74 7.96
C ARG A 135 20.90 19.78 6.90
N TYR A 136 21.12 20.51 5.80
CA TYR A 136 20.15 20.57 4.70
C TYR A 136 19.90 19.18 4.08
N TYR A 137 20.94 18.34 3.94
CA TYR A 137 20.77 16.98 3.45
C TYR A 137 20.11 16.06 4.49
N GLU A 138 20.38 16.23 5.78
CA GLU A 138 19.63 15.52 6.84
C GLU A 138 18.13 15.83 6.76
N ASP A 139 17.76 17.10 6.61
CA ASP A 139 16.36 17.52 6.48
C ASP A 139 15.72 16.98 5.19
N PHE A 140 16.47 16.91 4.09
CA PHE A 140 16.02 16.27 2.86
C PHE A 140 15.70 14.79 3.08
N HIS A 141 16.61 14.04 3.73
CA HIS A 141 16.40 12.63 4.03
C HIS A 141 15.20 12.41 4.95
N ALA A 142 15.03 13.24 5.98
CA ALA A 142 13.87 13.19 6.87
C ALA A 142 12.55 13.40 6.11
N ILE A 143 12.48 14.37 5.17
CA ILE A 143 11.29 14.58 4.34
C ILE A 143 11.01 13.38 3.43
N MET A 144 12.05 12.75 2.89
CA MET A 144 11.93 11.55 2.06
C MET A 144 11.44 10.34 2.87
N GLU A 145 11.93 10.15 4.09
CA GLU A 145 11.51 9.07 5.00
C GLU A 145 10.05 9.25 5.45
N ASP A 146 9.62 10.47 5.79
CA ASP A 146 8.23 10.78 6.14
C ASP A 146 7.25 10.58 4.97
N SER A 147 7.75 10.67 3.74
CA SER A 147 6.96 10.56 2.51
C SER A 147 6.97 9.14 1.91
N GLY A 148 7.78 8.23 2.47
CA GLY A 148 7.92 6.82 2.08
C GLY A 148 6.67 5.99 2.28
#